data_AF-A0A940AU06-F1
#
_entry.id   AF-A0A940AU06-F1
#
_cell.length_a   1.000
_cell.length_b   1.000
_cell.length_c   1.000
_cell.angle_alpha   90.00
_cell.angle_beta   90.00
_cell.angle_gamma   90.00
#
_symmetry.space_group_name_H-M   'P 1'
#
loop_
_entity.id
_entity.type
_entity.pdbx_description
1 polymer ?
#
loop_
_entity_poly.entity_id
_entity_poly.type
_entity_poly.pdbx_seq_one_letter_code
_entity_poly.pdbx_strand_id
1 'polypeptide(L)'
;MDGILEYVLEKALPAGLTYMTERRENSLYLPEIDVTITPRVAEVHQNNVGLEFYVRIEKYDRNLYEWCTGWGADVFISAGSATASFCFAFLFGLRKMYSDEDPEVFATEFAGKRHEWKAYRGDVVTMGDPGEGGHGRDASRYWHLLKEEIKKRLGNQKMVYVKVFAARYPDGIVGECRIDDVAVPELGRLVEGMVQNWPSDKIFTEKQFFFIKQDEKTVIPSPFDGQEGRARLEKLVVEFLKLFRQATTEERYNRLPEDATRITGDPVLANECVYFLPEICAIHAVIDKFQGKYEVSDRVIFNLEDGAHSVYVSQLLDYDKLDQCICDILQKRVLGDETNDLYFELLGCSSITKLIAEVQNKNIQDPKPFTVCYNMGKGFVLR
;
A
#
# COMPACT_ATOMS: atom_id res chain seq x y z
N MET A 1 11.51 -23.94 -11.70
CA MET A 1 10.83 -23.03 -10.76
C MET A 1 9.88 -23.83 -9.88
N ASP A 2 9.06 -24.71 -10.44
CA ASP A 2 8.09 -25.54 -9.71
C ASP A 2 8.69 -26.33 -8.55
N GLY A 3 9.87 -26.96 -8.72
CA GLY A 3 10.53 -27.67 -7.63
C GLY A 3 10.91 -26.78 -6.43
N ILE A 4 11.26 -25.52 -6.67
CA ILE A 4 11.55 -24.55 -5.59
C ILE A 4 10.25 -24.17 -4.88
N LEU A 5 9.18 -23.93 -5.65
CA LEU A 5 7.88 -23.59 -5.11
C LEU A 5 7.32 -24.70 -4.21
N GLU A 6 7.38 -25.96 -4.66
CA GLU A 6 6.97 -27.10 -3.84
C GLU A 6 7.84 -27.25 -2.58
N TYR A 7 9.15 -27.04 -2.70
CA TYR A 7 10.02 -27.02 -1.51
C TYR A 7 9.60 -25.94 -0.50
N VAL A 8 9.25 -24.74 -0.95
CA VAL A 8 8.77 -23.67 -0.09
C VAL A 8 7.47 -24.07 0.61
N LEU A 9 6.52 -24.64 -0.13
CA LEU A 9 5.18 -24.94 0.36
C LEU A 9 5.11 -26.19 1.23
N GLU A 10 5.90 -27.21 0.94
CA GLU A 10 5.88 -28.48 1.69
C GLU A 10 6.85 -28.50 2.87
N LYS A 11 7.92 -27.69 2.83
CA LYS A 11 9.01 -27.77 3.82
C LYS A 11 9.35 -26.43 4.44
N ALA A 12 9.82 -25.46 3.66
CA ALA A 12 10.45 -24.27 4.22
C ALA A 12 9.46 -23.37 4.98
N LEU A 13 8.29 -23.11 4.39
CA LEU A 13 7.28 -22.24 4.98
C LEU A 13 6.58 -22.93 6.17
N PRO A 14 6.10 -24.20 6.07
CA PRO A 14 5.55 -24.91 7.22
C PRO A 14 6.51 -24.99 8.41
N ALA A 15 7.81 -25.16 8.18
CA ALA A 15 8.81 -25.21 9.26
C ALA A 15 8.96 -23.89 10.03
N GLY A 16 8.61 -22.75 9.41
CA GLY A 16 8.64 -21.44 10.04
C GLY A 16 7.30 -20.99 10.63
N LEU A 17 6.23 -21.75 10.41
CA LEU A 17 4.88 -21.43 10.87
C LEU A 17 4.58 -22.10 12.21
N THR A 18 3.94 -21.34 13.11
CA THR A 18 3.45 -21.85 14.40
C THR A 18 1.99 -22.30 14.34
N TYR A 19 1.33 -22.12 13.21
CA TYR A 19 -0.08 -22.44 12.98
C TYR A 19 -0.22 -23.72 12.18
N MET A 20 -1.34 -24.43 12.36
CA MET A 20 -1.71 -25.49 11.43
C MET A 20 -1.94 -24.91 10.03
N THR A 21 -1.48 -25.65 9.01
CA THR A 21 -1.58 -25.22 7.60
C THR A 21 -2.37 -26.23 6.77
N GLU A 22 -3.25 -25.72 5.91
CA GLU A 22 -3.92 -26.46 4.85
C GLU A 22 -3.32 -26.08 3.49
N ARG A 23 -2.89 -27.08 2.72
CA ARG A 23 -2.43 -26.86 1.33
C ARG A 23 -3.63 -26.53 0.44
N ARG A 24 -3.57 -25.40 -0.29
CA ARG A 24 -4.56 -25.02 -1.29
C ARG A 24 -3.86 -24.62 -2.59
N GLU A 25 -3.79 -25.53 -3.55
CA GLU A 25 -3.09 -25.34 -4.83
C GLU A 25 -1.68 -24.76 -4.66
N ASN A 26 -1.47 -23.48 -4.97
CA ASN A 26 -0.18 -22.78 -4.85
C ASN A 26 -0.07 -21.92 -3.58
N SER A 27 -0.85 -22.22 -2.55
CA SER A 27 -0.91 -21.46 -1.29
C SER A 27 -0.97 -22.38 -0.06
N LEU A 28 -0.73 -21.78 1.11
CA LEU A 28 -1.03 -22.35 2.42
C LEU A 28 -2.09 -21.48 3.11
N TYR A 29 -3.17 -22.12 3.55
CA TYR A 29 -4.19 -21.50 4.38
C TYR A 29 -3.94 -21.83 5.85
N LEU A 30 -4.10 -20.83 6.71
CA LEU A 30 -3.92 -20.92 8.16
C LEU A 30 -5.31 -20.71 8.80
N PRO A 31 -6.06 -21.79 9.09
CA PRO A 31 -7.46 -21.69 9.51
C PRO A 31 -7.66 -20.92 10.81
N GLU A 32 -6.71 -21.02 11.74
CA GLU A 32 -6.80 -20.41 13.07
C GLU A 32 -6.90 -18.88 13.04
N ILE A 33 -6.32 -18.26 12.01
CA ILE A 33 -6.25 -16.81 11.86
C ILE A 33 -6.85 -16.32 10.54
N ASP A 34 -7.45 -17.23 9.76
CA ASP A 34 -8.07 -16.96 8.46
C ASP A 34 -7.15 -16.20 7.49
N VAL A 35 -5.92 -16.71 7.35
CA VAL A 35 -4.86 -16.12 6.50
C VAL A 35 -4.46 -17.10 5.40
N THR A 36 -4.34 -16.60 4.17
CA THR A 36 -3.77 -17.37 3.04
C THR A 36 -2.43 -16.77 2.64
N ILE A 37 -1.39 -17.60 2.55
CA ILE A 37 -0.06 -17.22 2.08
C ILE A 37 0.19 -17.88 0.73
N THR A 38 0.42 -17.08 -0.29
CA THR A 38 0.69 -17.51 -1.67
C THR A 38 2.11 -17.10 -2.06
N PRO A 39 3.11 -17.99 -1.92
CA PRO A 39 4.45 -17.72 -2.41
C PRO A 39 4.51 -17.81 -3.94
N ARG A 40 5.41 -17.04 -4.56
CA ARG A 40 5.78 -17.15 -5.97
C ARG A 40 7.29 -17.07 -6.12
N VAL A 41 7.84 -17.92 -6.99
CA VAL A 41 9.24 -17.84 -7.39
C VAL A 41 9.36 -16.79 -8.48
N ALA A 42 9.88 -15.62 -8.15
CA ALA A 42 9.98 -14.50 -9.08
C ALA A 42 11.33 -14.48 -9.81
N GLU A 43 12.41 -14.82 -9.13
CA GLU A 43 13.75 -14.83 -9.72
C GLU A 43 14.57 -16.04 -9.26
N VAL A 44 15.34 -16.60 -10.18
CA VAL A 44 16.37 -17.61 -9.89
C VAL A 44 17.61 -17.27 -10.71
N HIS A 45 18.67 -16.86 -10.04
CA HIS A 45 19.95 -16.56 -10.69
C HIS A 45 21.11 -17.21 -9.93
N GLN A 46 21.67 -18.28 -10.50
CA GLN A 46 22.73 -19.08 -9.88
C GLN A 46 22.35 -19.52 -8.45
N ASN A 47 22.99 -18.90 -7.45
CA ASN A 47 22.86 -19.17 -6.03
C ASN A 47 22.00 -18.12 -5.31
N ASN A 48 21.16 -17.42 -6.08
CA ASN A 48 20.20 -16.43 -5.62
C ASN A 48 18.78 -16.85 -6.01
N VAL A 49 17.85 -16.74 -5.06
CA VAL A 49 16.42 -16.94 -5.30
C VAL A 49 15.65 -15.75 -4.72
N GLY A 50 14.81 -15.14 -5.56
CA GLY A 50 13.83 -14.14 -5.18
C GLY A 50 12.44 -14.78 -5.05
N LEU A 51 11.84 -14.64 -3.86
CA LEU A 51 10.49 -15.09 -3.56
C LEU A 51 9.59 -13.89 -3.26
N GLU A 52 8.41 -13.90 -3.86
CA GLU A 52 7.30 -13.03 -3.48
C GLU A 52 6.35 -13.78 -2.56
N PHE A 53 5.88 -13.13 -1.50
CA PHE A 53 4.86 -13.66 -0.62
C PHE A 53 3.65 -12.72 -0.65
N TYR A 54 2.53 -13.23 -1.16
CA TYR A 54 1.25 -12.55 -1.10
C TYR A 54 0.45 -13.12 0.06
N VAL A 55 0.07 -12.27 1.02
CA VAL A 55 -0.64 -12.67 2.24
C VAL A 55 -2.02 -12.02 2.24
N ARG A 56 -3.06 -12.84 2.18
CA ARG A 56 -4.46 -12.41 2.27
C ARG A 56 -4.96 -12.62 3.69
N ILE A 57 -5.42 -11.55 4.34
CA ILE A 57 -6.06 -11.60 5.65
C ILE A 57 -7.54 -11.26 5.48
N GLU A 58 -8.40 -12.29 5.49
CA GLU A 58 -9.82 -12.12 5.17
C GLU A 58 -10.55 -11.26 6.21
N LYS A 59 -10.26 -11.47 7.50
CA LYS A 59 -10.88 -10.70 8.60
C LYS A 59 -10.75 -9.18 8.43
N TYR A 60 -9.65 -8.71 7.84
CA TYR A 60 -9.40 -7.27 7.66
C TYR A 60 -9.62 -6.80 6.23
N ASP A 61 -9.98 -7.69 5.30
CA ASP A 61 -10.03 -7.43 3.86
C ASP A 61 -8.72 -6.83 3.34
N ARG A 62 -7.58 -7.40 3.76
CA ARG A 62 -6.24 -6.88 3.44
C ARG A 62 -5.42 -7.87 2.63
N ASN A 63 -4.75 -7.34 1.61
CA ASN A 63 -3.67 -8.00 0.91
C ASN A 63 -2.37 -7.37 1.37
N LEU A 64 -1.40 -8.19 1.75
CA LEU A 64 -0.07 -7.76 2.08
C LEU A 64 0.92 -8.43 1.14
N TYR A 65 2.01 -7.73 0.86
CA TYR A 65 3.05 -8.19 -0.03
C TYR A 65 4.41 -8.10 0.66
N GLU A 66 5.25 -9.10 0.40
CA GLU A 66 6.66 -9.02 0.73
C GLU A 66 7.55 -9.72 -0.30
N TRP A 67 8.67 -9.06 -0.63
CA TRP A 67 9.76 -9.61 -1.42
C TRP A 67 10.93 -10.04 -0.53
N CYS A 68 11.35 -11.29 -0.68
CA CYS A 68 12.50 -11.84 0.02
C CYS A 68 13.52 -12.43 -0.96
N THR A 69 14.76 -11.95 -0.86
CA THR A 69 15.91 -12.52 -1.57
C THR A 69 16.69 -13.41 -0.63
N GLY A 70 17.07 -14.59 -1.10
CA GLY A 70 17.91 -15.53 -0.38
C GLY A 70 19.16 -15.91 -1.17
N TRP A 71 20.25 -16.11 -0.44
CA TRP A 71 21.54 -16.55 -0.96
C TRP A 71 21.95 -17.85 -0.26
N GLY A 72 22.50 -18.80 -1.01
CA GLY A 72 22.85 -20.11 -0.49
C GLY A 72 23.90 -20.84 -1.33
N ALA A 73 24.30 -22.04 -0.90
CA ALA A 73 25.20 -22.87 -1.69
C ALA A 73 24.51 -23.47 -2.94
N ASP A 74 23.18 -23.59 -2.89
CA ASP A 74 22.31 -24.02 -3.98
C ASP A 74 20.96 -23.29 -3.92
N VAL A 75 20.11 -23.53 -4.92
CA VAL A 75 18.80 -22.87 -5.06
C VAL A 75 17.81 -23.21 -3.93
N PHE A 76 17.86 -24.40 -3.33
CA PHE A 76 16.95 -24.78 -2.24
C PHE A 76 17.38 -24.16 -0.92
N ILE A 77 18.69 -24.11 -0.65
CA ILE A 77 19.23 -23.36 0.49
C ILE A 77 18.91 -21.87 0.33
N SER A 78 19.04 -21.32 -0.88
CA SER A 78 18.68 -19.93 -1.19
C SER A 78 17.20 -19.67 -0.95
N ALA A 79 16.31 -20.54 -1.45
CA ALA A 79 14.87 -20.43 -1.20
C ALA A 79 14.51 -20.57 0.28
N GLY A 80 15.19 -21.47 1.01
CA GLY A 80 15.04 -21.62 2.45
C GLY A 80 15.45 -20.35 3.21
N SER A 81 16.55 -19.72 2.80
CA SER A 81 17.02 -18.44 3.34
C SER A 81 16.04 -17.30 3.09
N ALA A 82 15.51 -17.17 1.86
CA ALA A 82 14.46 -16.21 1.52
C ALA A 82 13.20 -16.43 2.37
N THR A 83 12.78 -17.68 2.51
CA THR A 83 11.60 -18.05 3.33
C THR A 83 11.82 -17.75 4.80
N ALA A 84 13.01 -18.03 5.34
CA ALA A 84 13.35 -17.69 6.72
C ALA A 84 13.28 -16.18 6.97
N SER A 85 13.78 -15.37 6.03
CA SER A 85 13.67 -13.90 6.10
C SER A 85 12.20 -13.45 6.19
N PHE A 86 11.32 -14.03 5.38
CA PHE A 86 9.88 -13.78 5.46
C PHE A 86 9.29 -14.20 6.82
N CYS A 87 9.61 -15.40 7.31
CA CYS A 87 9.10 -15.88 8.59
C CYS A 87 9.52 -15.00 9.78
N PHE A 88 10.80 -14.60 9.83
CA PHE A 88 11.34 -13.82 10.95
C PHE A 88 10.98 -12.33 10.88
N ALA A 89 10.97 -11.71 9.70
CA ALA A 89 10.65 -10.28 9.59
C ALA A 89 9.13 -10.04 9.62
N PHE A 90 8.39 -10.80 8.81
CA PHE A 90 6.99 -10.53 8.52
C PHE A 90 6.05 -11.35 9.42
N LEU A 91 6.13 -12.68 9.36
CA LEU A 91 5.18 -13.55 10.07
C LEU A 91 5.31 -13.43 11.59
N PHE A 92 6.50 -13.15 12.11
CA PHE A 92 6.70 -12.91 13.54
C PHE A 92 5.90 -11.70 14.05
N GLY A 93 5.95 -10.58 13.34
CA GLY A 93 5.15 -9.39 13.70
C GLY A 93 3.65 -9.65 13.56
N LEU A 94 3.25 -10.37 12.51
CA LEU A 94 1.85 -10.77 12.31
C LEU A 94 1.36 -11.68 13.45
N ARG A 95 2.20 -12.63 13.90
CA ARG A 95 1.90 -13.50 15.04
C ARG A 95 1.68 -12.68 16.30
N LYS A 96 2.56 -11.72 16.61
CA LYS A 96 2.40 -10.81 17.75
C LYS A 96 1.06 -10.08 17.73
N MET A 97 0.62 -9.63 16.56
CA MET A 97 -0.70 -8.99 16.39
C MET A 97 -1.86 -9.96 16.73
N TYR A 98 -1.79 -11.22 16.30
CA TYR A 98 -2.83 -12.20 16.58
C TYR A 98 -2.81 -12.72 18.03
N SER A 99 -1.64 -12.80 18.66
CA SER A 99 -1.49 -13.19 20.07
C SER A 99 -1.64 -12.03 21.05
N ASP A 100 -1.87 -10.81 20.56
CA ASP A 100 -1.91 -9.56 21.33
C ASP A 100 -0.64 -9.36 22.21
N GLU A 101 0.52 -9.73 21.68
CA GLU A 101 1.80 -9.73 22.40
C GLU A 101 2.49 -8.35 22.30
N ASP A 102 2.73 -7.72 23.46
CA ASP A 102 3.46 -6.45 23.61
C ASP A 102 3.00 -5.31 22.67
N PRO A 103 1.69 -4.96 22.62
CA PRO A 103 1.22 -3.86 21.80
C PRO A 103 1.62 -2.50 22.40
N GLU A 104 2.04 -1.56 21.55
CA GLU A 104 2.01 -0.14 21.89
C GLU A 104 0.62 0.42 21.58
N VAL A 105 -0.05 0.97 22.59
CA VAL A 105 -1.40 1.53 22.46
C VAL A 105 -1.33 3.05 22.26
N PHE A 106 -2.08 3.56 21.29
CA PHE A 106 -2.20 5.00 21.06
C PHE A 106 -3.55 5.34 20.41
N ALA A 107 -3.82 6.63 20.22
CA ALA A 107 -5.02 7.10 19.53
C ALA A 107 -4.67 8.18 18.49
N THR A 108 -5.49 8.26 17.46
CA THR A 108 -5.47 9.32 16.45
C THR A 108 -6.86 9.94 16.31
N GLU A 109 -6.95 11.09 15.65
CA GLU A 109 -8.21 11.72 15.28
C GLU A 109 -8.19 12.05 13.79
N PHE A 110 -9.25 11.69 13.08
CA PHE A 110 -9.46 12.02 11.68
C PHE A 110 -10.94 12.34 11.46
N ALA A 111 -11.23 13.40 10.70
CA ALA A 111 -12.61 13.85 10.42
C ALA A 111 -13.50 13.98 11.69
N GLY A 112 -12.92 14.44 12.81
CA GLY A 112 -13.60 14.57 14.10
C GLY A 112 -13.96 13.23 14.77
N LYS A 113 -13.35 12.13 14.33
CA LYS A 113 -13.53 10.78 14.87
C LYS A 113 -12.24 10.31 15.50
N ARG A 114 -12.36 9.82 16.73
CA ARG A 114 -11.26 9.20 17.47
C ARG A 114 -11.11 7.75 17.05
N HIS A 115 -9.88 7.34 16.76
CA HIS A 115 -9.50 5.98 16.44
C HIS A 115 -8.47 5.48 17.46
N GLU A 116 -8.68 4.29 18.01
CA GLU A 116 -7.79 3.67 18.97
C GLU A 116 -7.02 2.53 18.31
N TRP A 117 -5.73 2.43 18.61
CA TRP A 117 -4.80 1.58 17.87
C TRP A 117 -3.92 0.76 18.80
N LYS A 118 -3.53 -0.41 18.30
CA LYS A 118 -2.44 -1.23 18.83
C LYS A 118 -1.42 -1.45 17.73
N ALA A 119 -0.17 -1.04 17.96
CA ALA A 119 0.95 -1.35 17.07
C ALA A 119 1.78 -2.52 17.62
N TYR A 120 2.02 -3.50 16.76
CA TYR A 120 2.83 -4.68 17.02
C TYR A 120 4.09 -4.61 16.18
N ARG A 121 5.23 -4.70 16.85
CA ARG A 121 6.54 -4.55 16.22
C ARG A 121 7.11 -5.93 15.91
N GLY A 122 7.38 -6.19 14.63
CA GLY A 122 8.19 -7.32 14.21
C GLY A 122 9.64 -7.16 14.67
N ASP A 123 10.44 -8.21 14.52
CA ASP A 123 11.87 -8.13 14.77
C ASP A 123 12.58 -7.41 13.62
N VAL A 124 13.76 -6.88 13.90
CA VAL A 124 14.64 -6.37 12.86
C VAL A 124 15.47 -7.53 12.33
N VAL A 125 15.23 -7.90 11.07
CA VAL A 125 16.05 -8.88 10.35
C VAL A 125 17.18 -8.15 9.65
N THR A 126 18.42 -8.62 9.84
CA THR A 126 19.61 -7.97 9.32
C THR A 126 20.39 -8.88 8.38
N MET A 127 21.07 -8.28 7.40
CA MET A 127 22.12 -8.92 6.61
C MET A 127 23.42 -8.14 6.82
N GLY A 128 24.46 -8.84 7.28
CA GLY A 128 25.68 -8.20 7.75
C GLY A 128 25.53 -7.63 9.17
N ASP A 129 26.63 -7.09 9.68
CA ASP A 129 26.69 -6.41 10.98
C ASP A 129 27.45 -5.09 10.78
N PRO A 130 26.79 -3.91 10.85
CA PRO A 130 27.46 -2.63 10.67
C PRO A 130 28.35 -2.22 11.87
N GLY A 131 28.49 -3.07 12.90
CA GLY A 131 29.31 -2.81 14.08
C GLY A 131 28.73 -1.68 14.94
N GLU A 132 29.59 -0.84 15.53
CA GLU A 132 29.17 0.30 16.39
C GLU A 132 28.35 1.37 15.63
N GLY A 133 28.43 1.41 14.29
CA GLY A 133 27.57 2.25 13.45
C GLY A 133 26.18 1.65 13.22
N GLY A 134 26.00 0.34 13.49
CA GLY A 134 24.72 -0.35 13.50
C GLY A 134 24.06 -0.23 14.87
N HIS A 135 22.79 0.15 14.92
CA HIS A 135 22.09 0.37 16.19
C HIS A 135 21.66 -0.94 16.91
N GLY A 136 22.41 -2.03 16.73
CA GLY A 136 22.15 -3.31 17.37
C GLY A 136 20.77 -3.91 17.06
N ARG A 137 20.29 -4.79 17.94
CA ARG A 137 18.98 -5.46 17.84
C ARG A 137 17.82 -4.66 18.46
N ASP A 138 17.93 -3.35 18.64
CA ASP A 138 16.81 -2.56 19.18
C ASP A 138 15.67 -2.50 18.18
N ALA A 139 14.66 -3.36 18.39
CA ALA A 139 13.45 -3.42 17.60
C ALA A 139 12.58 -2.15 17.72
N SER A 140 12.90 -1.22 18.62
CA SER A 140 12.12 0.01 18.82
C SER A 140 12.60 1.18 17.95
N ARG A 141 13.82 1.14 17.40
CA ARG A 141 14.43 2.33 16.77
C ARG A 141 13.64 2.88 15.58
N TYR A 142 13.22 2.02 14.65
CA TYR A 142 12.46 2.43 13.48
C TYR A 142 11.07 2.92 13.88
N TRP A 143 10.47 2.28 14.88
CA TRP A 143 9.19 2.72 15.43
C TRP A 143 9.32 4.10 16.06
N HIS A 144 10.35 4.36 16.88
CA HIS A 144 10.59 5.67 17.46
C HIS A 144 10.84 6.76 16.41
N LEU A 145 11.56 6.43 15.34
CA LEU A 145 11.81 7.34 14.22
C LEU A 145 10.52 7.70 13.47
N LEU A 146 9.65 6.71 13.23
CA LEU A 146 8.56 6.84 12.26
C LEU A 146 7.16 7.04 12.87
N LYS A 147 6.95 6.69 14.15
CA LYS A 147 5.60 6.57 14.74
C LYS A 147 4.73 7.81 14.60
N GLU A 148 5.30 9.01 14.79
CA GLU A 148 4.50 10.24 14.72
C GLU A 148 4.08 10.56 13.29
N GLU A 149 4.89 10.19 12.30
CA GLU A 149 4.53 10.37 10.89
C GLU A 149 3.61 9.27 10.36
N ILE A 150 3.74 8.04 10.89
CA ILE A 150 2.80 6.95 10.63
C ILE A 150 1.42 7.33 11.20
N LYS A 151 1.35 7.86 12.42
CA LYS A 151 0.08 8.28 13.05
C LYS A 151 -0.71 9.29 12.23
N LYS A 152 -0.04 10.17 11.48
CA LYS A 152 -0.71 11.14 10.58
C LYS A 152 -1.40 10.48 9.38
N ARG A 153 -1.07 9.23 9.06
CA ARG A 153 -1.56 8.46 7.91
C ARG A 153 -2.62 7.43 8.30
N LEU A 154 -3.02 7.41 9.57
CA LEU A 154 -4.05 6.55 10.12
C LEU A 154 -5.39 7.29 10.20
N GLY A 155 -6.37 6.80 9.44
CA GLY A 155 -7.76 7.24 9.42
C GLY A 155 -8.66 6.10 9.92
N ASN A 156 -9.62 5.67 9.10
CA ASN A 156 -10.52 4.58 9.47
C ASN A 156 -10.14 3.26 8.74
N GLN A 157 -9.09 2.59 9.20
CA GLN A 157 -8.59 1.34 8.63
C GLN A 157 -8.55 0.23 9.69
N LYS A 158 -9.21 -0.90 9.45
CA LYS A 158 -9.21 -2.05 10.38
C LYS A 158 -7.80 -2.52 10.75
N MET A 159 -6.91 -2.50 9.76
CA MET A 159 -5.53 -2.92 9.90
C MET A 159 -4.68 -2.20 8.84
N VAL A 160 -3.47 -1.81 9.26
CA VAL A 160 -2.42 -1.20 8.45
C VAL A 160 -1.13 -1.96 8.70
N TYR A 161 -0.34 -2.23 7.66
CA TYR A 161 1.02 -2.71 7.82
C TYR A 161 2.04 -1.72 7.28
N VAL A 162 3.17 -1.62 7.96
CA VAL A 162 4.26 -0.74 7.57
C VAL A 162 5.50 -1.58 7.35
N LYS A 163 6.09 -1.46 6.18
CA LYS A 163 7.39 -2.05 5.85
C LYS A 163 8.45 -0.98 5.99
N VAL A 164 9.53 -1.30 6.69
CA VAL A 164 10.74 -0.49 6.74
C VAL A 164 11.89 -1.32 6.20
N PHE A 165 12.62 -0.78 5.24
CA PHE A 165 13.81 -1.37 4.70
C PHE A 165 14.91 -0.32 4.60
N ALA A 166 16.09 -0.67 5.11
CA ALA A 166 17.26 0.17 5.05
C ALA A 166 18.43 -0.62 4.50
N ALA A 167 19.23 -0.02 3.63
CA ALA A 167 20.43 -0.64 3.10
C ALA A 167 21.56 0.36 2.93
N ARG A 168 22.79 -0.11 3.19
CA ARG A 168 24.04 0.57 2.84
C ARG A 168 24.90 -0.40 2.05
N TYR A 169 25.44 0.04 0.93
CA TYR A 169 26.36 -0.74 0.11
C TYR A 169 27.40 0.19 -0.54
N PRO A 170 28.47 -0.32 -1.16
CA PRO A 170 29.56 0.51 -1.68
C PRO A 170 29.13 1.69 -2.54
N ASP A 171 28.10 1.48 -3.36
CA ASP A 171 27.65 2.44 -4.36
C ASP A 171 26.36 3.17 -3.96
N GLY A 172 25.86 3.04 -2.73
CA GLY A 172 24.58 3.66 -2.40
C GLY A 172 24.06 3.49 -0.97
N ILE A 173 22.92 4.15 -0.75
CA ILE A 173 22.07 4.06 0.45
C ILE A 173 20.64 3.91 -0.06
N VAL A 174 19.86 3.06 0.60
CA VAL A 174 18.43 2.95 0.37
C VAL A 174 17.72 3.08 1.70
N GLY A 175 16.79 4.02 1.78
CA GLY A 175 15.78 4.06 2.83
C GLY A 175 14.40 3.95 2.21
N GLU A 176 13.68 2.92 2.59
CA GLU A 176 12.33 2.64 2.12
C GLU A 176 11.40 2.50 3.32
N CYS A 177 10.27 3.18 3.23
CA CYS A 177 9.14 2.96 4.13
C CYS A 177 7.88 2.89 3.28
N ARG A 178 7.10 1.82 3.45
CA ARG A 178 5.82 1.63 2.78
C ARG A 178 4.71 1.46 3.80
N ILE A 179 3.53 1.99 3.52
CA ILE A 179 2.32 1.78 4.31
C ILE A 179 1.32 1.09 3.39
N ASP A 180 0.84 -0.10 3.76
CA ASP A 180 -0.04 -0.94 2.94
C ASP A 180 0.50 -1.12 1.50
N ASP A 181 1.80 -1.41 1.41
CA ASP A 181 2.61 -1.53 0.18
C ASP A 181 2.77 -0.26 -0.68
N VAL A 182 2.20 0.87 -0.26
CA VAL A 182 2.40 2.15 -0.92
C VAL A 182 3.66 2.81 -0.38
N ALA A 183 4.63 3.09 -1.28
CA ALA A 183 5.85 3.78 -0.91
C ALA A 183 5.56 5.18 -0.37
N VAL A 184 6.20 5.54 0.75
CA VAL A 184 6.12 6.88 1.35
C VAL A 184 7.51 7.51 1.35
N PRO A 185 7.90 8.21 0.27
CA PRO A 185 9.28 8.69 0.10
C PRO A 185 9.76 9.61 1.23
N GLU A 186 8.87 10.40 1.83
CA GLU A 186 9.20 11.22 2.99
C GLU A 186 9.71 10.38 4.17
N LEU A 187 9.06 9.25 4.46
CA LEU A 187 9.49 8.33 5.51
C LEU A 187 10.73 7.53 5.09
N GLY A 188 10.83 7.16 3.80
CA GLY A 188 12.03 6.55 3.25
C GLY A 188 13.28 7.42 3.46
N ARG A 189 13.18 8.74 3.26
CA ARG A 189 14.27 9.70 3.51
C ARG A 189 14.69 9.76 4.99
N LEU A 190 13.75 9.62 5.93
CA LEU A 190 14.08 9.52 7.36
C LEU A 190 14.89 8.25 7.65
N VAL A 191 14.50 7.14 7.05
CA VAL A 191 15.21 5.85 7.17
C VAL A 191 16.60 5.94 6.55
N GLU A 192 16.72 6.53 5.35
CA GLU A 192 18.00 6.74 4.66
C GLU A 192 18.98 7.55 5.51
N GLY A 193 18.51 8.66 6.08
CA GLY A 193 19.30 9.52 6.96
C GLY A 193 19.81 8.80 8.21
N MET A 194 19.04 7.85 8.75
CA MET A 194 19.46 7.05 9.90
C MET A 194 20.63 6.11 9.56
N VAL A 195 20.68 5.57 8.34
CA VAL A 195 21.69 4.56 7.95
C VAL A 195 22.86 5.14 7.13
N GLN A 196 22.86 6.45 6.91
CA GLN A 196 23.90 7.15 6.14
C GLN A 196 25.33 6.93 6.69
N ASN A 197 25.44 6.75 8.00
CA ASN A 197 26.72 6.58 8.71
C ASN A 197 27.17 5.11 8.81
N TRP A 198 26.43 4.16 8.23
CA TRP A 198 26.88 2.76 8.19
C TRP A 198 28.13 2.62 7.31
N PRO A 199 29.00 1.65 7.61
CA PRO A 199 30.11 1.30 6.73
C PRO A 199 29.60 1.00 5.31
N SER A 200 30.36 1.43 4.30
CA SER A 200 30.04 1.20 2.89
C SER A 200 31.03 0.24 2.21
N ASP A 201 31.82 -0.52 2.97
CA ASP A 201 32.76 -1.49 2.41
C ASP A 201 32.05 -2.79 1.95
N LYS A 202 30.86 -3.06 2.51
CA LYS A 202 30.04 -4.24 2.25
C LYS A 202 28.57 -3.86 2.15
N ILE A 203 27.75 -4.84 1.82
CA ILE A 203 26.30 -4.72 1.84
C ILE A 203 25.81 -4.98 3.26
N PHE A 204 25.09 -4.00 3.81
CA PHE A 204 24.37 -4.08 5.07
C PHE A 204 22.91 -3.79 4.79
N THR A 205 22.01 -4.65 5.28
CA THR A 205 20.57 -4.39 5.19
C THR A 205 19.88 -4.66 6.50
N GLU A 206 18.79 -3.94 6.72
CA GLU A 206 17.86 -4.19 7.80
C GLU A 206 16.44 -4.07 7.28
N LYS A 207 15.57 -4.90 7.85
CA LYS A 207 14.15 -4.93 7.50
C LYS A 207 13.31 -5.12 8.75
N GLN A 208 12.22 -4.37 8.85
CA GLN A 208 11.25 -4.51 9.94
C GLN A 208 9.84 -4.27 9.44
N PHE A 209 8.87 -4.94 10.06
CA PHE A 209 7.45 -4.72 9.83
C PHE A 209 6.74 -4.24 11.09
N PHE A 210 5.81 -3.31 10.93
CA PHE A 210 4.83 -2.95 11.95
C PHE A 210 3.44 -3.38 11.50
N PHE A 211 2.68 -3.99 12.39
CA PHE A 211 1.29 -4.34 12.18
C PHE A 211 0.47 -3.48 13.13
N ILE A 212 -0.42 -2.65 12.60
CA ILE A 212 -1.17 -1.66 13.36
C ILE A 212 -2.65 -2.00 13.20
N LYS A 213 -3.29 -2.34 14.32
CA LYS A 213 -4.69 -2.76 14.36
C LYS A 213 -5.54 -1.70 15.04
N GLN A 214 -6.65 -1.33 14.42
CA GLN A 214 -7.64 -0.47 15.04
C GLN A 214 -8.50 -1.27 16.03
N ASP A 215 -8.82 -0.68 17.18
CA ASP A 215 -9.81 -1.24 18.10
C ASP A 215 -11.17 -1.26 17.41
N GLU A 216 -11.80 -2.45 17.37
CA GLU A 216 -13.08 -2.71 16.72
C GLU A 216 -14.19 -1.75 17.19
N LYS A 217 -14.11 -1.22 18.42
CA LYS A 217 -15.07 -0.23 18.97
C LYS A 217 -14.98 1.14 18.32
N THR A 218 -13.85 1.46 17.70
CA THR A 218 -13.60 2.76 17.06
C THR A 218 -13.56 2.69 15.54
N VAL A 219 -13.73 1.49 14.97
CA VAL A 219 -13.88 1.28 13.53
C VAL A 219 -15.25 1.79 13.09
N ILE A 220 -15.26 2.66 12.10
CA ILE A 220 -16.47 3.14 11.43
C ILE A 220 -16.80 2.13 10.31
N PRO A 221 -17.97 1.49 10.32
CA PRO A 221 -18.33 0.54 9.27
C PRO A 221 -18.43 1.23 7.90
N SER A 222 -17.83 0.63 6.87
CA SER A 222 -18.03 1.05 5.47
C SER A 222 -19.10 0.20 4.80
N PRO A 223 -20.01 0.80 3.99
CA PRO A 223 -20.98 0.04 3.20
C PRO A 223 -20.33 -0.78 2.07
N PHE A 224 -19.03 -0.59 1.83
CA PHE A 224 -18.27 -1.25 0.77
C PHE A 224 -17.32 -2.34 1.29
N ASP A 225 -17.37 -2.65 2.59
CA ASP A 225 -16.59 -3.74 3.16
C ASP A 225 -17.11 -5.13 2.76
N GLY A 226 -16.19 -6.08 2.62
CA GLY A 226 -16.53 -7.48 2.35
C GLY A 226 -16.97 -7.72 0.89
N GLN A 227 -17.30 -8.97 0.57
CA GLN A 227 -17.60 -9.37 -0.81
C GLN A 227 -18.82 -8.63 -1.40
N GLU A 228 -19.91 -8.53 -0.63
CA GLU A 228 -21.13 -7.83 -1.08
C GLU A 228 -20.90 -6.32 -1.24
N GLY A 229 -20.18 -5.71 -0.30
CA GLY A 229 -19.83 -4.29 -0.35
C GLY A 229 -18.95 -3.97 -1.56
N ARG A 230 -17.93 -4.79 -1.84
CA ARG A 230 -17.07 -4.65 -3.02
C ARG A 230 -17.85 -4.78 -4.32
N ALA A 231 -18.73 -5.79 -4.43
CA ALA A 231 -19.59 -5.96 -5.61
C ALA A 231 -20.55 -4.77 -5.80
N ARG A 232 -21.05 -4.20 -4.69
CA ARG A 232 -21.87 -2.98 -4.74
C ARG A 232 -21.05 -1.78 -5.22
N LEU A 233 -19.85 -1.57 -4.70
CA LEU A 233 -18.95 -0.49 -5.12
C LEU A 233 -18.65 -0.61 -6.62
N GLU A 234 -18.26 -1.79 -7.08
CA GLU A 234 -17.97 -2.06 -8.50
C GLU A 234 -19.14 -1.68 -9.40
N LYS A 235 -20.36 -2.10 -9.05
CA LYS A 235 -21.56 -1.74 -9.80
C LYS A 235 -21.75 -0.22 -9.88
N LEU A 236 -21.57 0.50 -8.76
CA LEU A 236 -21.73 1.95 -8.72
C LEU A 236 -20.66 2.68 -9.54
N VAL A 237 -19.41 2.23 -9.46
CA VAL A 237 -18.29 2.77 -10.25
C VAL A 237 -18.52 2.52 -11.73
N VAL A 238 -18.96 1.33 -12.14
CA VAL A 238 -19.29 1.03 -13.55
C VAL A 238 -20.40 1.95 -14.08
N GLU A 239 -21.46 2.18 -13.30
CA GLU A 239 -22.53 3.10 -13.72
C GLU A 239 -22.03 4.56 -13.77
N PHE A 240 -21.16 4.97 -12.85
CA PHE A 240 -20.48 6.27 -12.93
C PHE A 240 -19.63 6.39 -14.21
N LEU A 241 -18.82 5.39 -14.56
CA LEU A 241 -17.96 5.44 -15.74
C LEU A 241 -18.79 5.54 -17.03
N LYS A 242 -19.95 4.88 -17.10
CA LYS A 242 -20.89 5.04 -18.21
C LYS A 242 -21.45 6.46 -18.29
N LEU A 243 -21.79 7.07 -17.15
CA LEU A 243 -22.23 8.47 -17.08
C LEU A 243 -21.11 9.43 -17.51
N PHE A 244 -19.89 9.22 -17.02
CA PHE A 244 -18.71 10.02 -17.35
C PHE A 244 -18.50 10.12 -18.87
N ARG A 245 -18.60 9.00 -19.59
CA ARG A 245 -18.46 8.98 -21.05
C ARG A 245 -19.57 9.70 -21.81
N GLN A 246 -20.74 9.87 -21.19
CA GLN A 246 -21.85 10.65 -21.77
C GLN A 246 -21.70 12.16 -21.52
N ALA A 247 -20.75 12.57 -20.67
CA ALA A 247 -20.45 13.96 -20.38
C ALA A 247 -19.49 14.57 -21.42
N THR A 248 -19.96 14.67 -22.66
CA THR A 248 -19.17 15.17 -23.81
C THR A 248 -19.17 16.70 -23.93
N THR A 249 -19.82 17.42 -23.02
CA THR A 249 -19.85 18.89 -22.98
C THR A 249 -19.42 19.39 -21.61
N GLU A 250 -18.86 20.60 -21.57
CA GLU A 250 -18.45 21.24 -20.31
C GLU A 250 -19.60 21.36 -19.31
N GLU A 251 -20.81 21.69 -19.77
CA GLU A 251 -22.01 21.74 -18.92
C GLU A 251 -22.34 20.37 -18.31
N ARG A 252 -22.25 19.28 -19.08
CA ARG A 252 -22.48 17.94 -18.54
C ARG A 252 -21.38 17.49 -17.60
N TYR A 253 -20.13 17.85 -17.91
CA TYR A 253 -18.99 17.57 -17.05
C TYR A 253 -19.13 18.25 -15.69
N ASN A 254 -19.50 19.54 -15.68
CA ASN A 254 -19.71 20.32 -14.46
C ASN A 254 -20.87 19.79 -13.59
N ARG A 255 -21.81 19.04 -14.18
CA ARG A 255 -22.93 18.41 -13.47
C ARG A 255 -22.65 16.96 -13.06
N LEU A 256 -21.46 16.42 -13.34
CA LEU A 256 -21.13 15.04 -13.00
C LEU A 256 -21.30 14.73 -11.51
N PRO A 257 -20.91 15.60 -10.54
CA PRO A 257 -21.15 15.33 -9.14
C PRO A 257 -22.64 15.14 -8.81
N GLU A 258 -23.53 16.00 -9.32
CA GLU A 258 -24.97 15.89 -9.08
C GLU A 258 -25.58 14.67 -9.78
N ASP A 259 -25.22 14.43 -11.05
CA ASP A 259 -25.74 13.30 -11.83
C ASP A 259 -25.23 11.97 -11.24
N ALA A 260 -23.97 11.90 -10.78
CA ALA A 260 -23.41 10.74 -10.09
C ALA A 260 -24.02 10.53 -8.71
N THR A 261 -24.41 11.58 -7.98
CA THR A 261 -25.13 11.46 -6.70
C THR A 261 -26.47 10.74 -6.88
N ARG A 262 -27.17 10.98 -7.99
CA ARG A 262 -28.44 10.29 -8.28
C ARG A 262 -28.27 8.79 -8.55
N ILE A 263 -27.10 8.39 -9.07
CA ILE A 263 -26.77 6.98 -9.35
C ILE A 263 -26.29 6.27 -8.07
N THR A 264 -25.37 6.89 -7.35
CA THR A 264 -24.73 6.32 -6.16
C THR A 264 -25.63 6.36 -4.93
N GLY A 265 -26.52 7.35 -4.85
CA GLY A 265 -27.26 7.67 -3.62
C GLY A 265 -26.36 8.21 -2.50
N ASP A 266 -25.10 8.50 -2.79
CA ASP A 266 -24.10 8.96 -1.83
C ASP A 266 -23.28 10.11 -2.46
N PRO A 267 -23.51 11.37 -2.02
CA PRO A 267 -22.81 12.52 -2.58
C PRO A 267 -21.31 12.47 -2.32
N VAL A 268 -20.84 11.81 -1.25
CA VAL A 268 -19.41 11.66 -0.98
C VAL A 268 -18.80 10.76 -2.04
N LEU A 269 -19.31 9.54 -2.21
CA LEU A 269 -18.83 8.60 -3.24
C LEU A 269 -18.92 9.21 -4.64
N ALA A 270 -19.98 9.95 -4.95
CA ALA A 270 -20.11 10.64 -6.23
C ALA A 270 -18.95 11.61 -6.51
N ASN A 271 -18.59 12.45 -5.52
CA ASN A 271 -17.44 13.35 -5.64
C ASN A 271 -16.13 12.56 -5.73
N GLU A 272 -15.94 11.52 -4.90
CA GLU A 272 -14.74 10.68 -4.95
C GLU A 272 -14.58 10.00 -6.32
N CYS A 273 -15.65 9.50 -6.93
CA CYS A 273 -15.60 8.96 -8.29
C CYS A 273 -15.17 10.00 -9.32
N VAL A 274 -15.75 11.20 -9.26
CA VAL A 274 -15.43 12.30 -10.20
C VAL A 274 -13.99 12.75 -10.09
N TYR A 275 -13.49 12.91 -8.87
CA TYR A 275 -12.21 13.56 -8.63
C TYR A 275 -11.05 12.58 -8.39
N PHE A 276 -11.29 11.40 -7.83
CA PHE A 276 -10.20 10.45 -7.53
C PHE A 276 -9.88 9.55 -8.71
N LEU A 277 -10.88 9.02 -9.43
CA LEU A 277 -10.63 8.02 -10.49
C LEU A 277 -9.67 8.52 -11.58
N PRO A 278 -9.79 9.76 -12.12
CA PRO A 278 -8.81 10.28 -13.07
C PRO A 278 -7.38 10.32 -12.49
N GLU A 279 -7.23 10.76 -11.24
CA GLU A 279 -5.93 10.92 -10.59
C GLU A 279 -5.32 9.56 -10.20
N ILE A 280 -6.12 8.61 -9.73
CA ILE A 280 -5.71 7.22 -9.49
C ILE A 280 -5.15 6.62 -10.80
N CYS A 281 -5.90 6.72 -11.90
CA CYS A 281 -5.41 6.24 -13.19
C CYS A 281 -4.10 6.92 -13.59
N ALA A 282 -3.95 8.23 -13.34
CA ALA A 282 -2.70 8.93 -13.65
C ALA A 282 -1.53 8.50 -12.77
N ILE A 283 -1.75 8.20 -11.48
CA ILE A 283 -0.71 7.67 -10.59
C ILE A 283 -0.19 6.34 -11.17
N HIS A 284 -1.08 5.38 -11.45
CA HIS A 284 -0.70 4.09 -12.06
C HIS A 284 -0.07 4.25 -13.45
N ALA A 285 -0.64 5.07 -14.32
CA ALA A 285 -0.15 5.22 -15.69
C ALA A 285 1.21 5.92 -15.78
N VAL A 286 1.39 6.96 -14.97
CA VAL A 286 2.44 7.94 -15.19
C VAL A 286 3.63 7.67 -14.28
N ILE A 287 3.41 7.28 -13.02
CA ILE A 287 4.51 7.00 -12.10
C ILE A 287 5.27 5.74 -12.52
N ASP A 288 4.55 4.68 -12.90
CA ASP A 288 5.17 3.44 -13.37
C ASP A 288 5.94 3.66 -14.68
N LYS A 289 5.35 4.40 -15.63
CA LYS A 289 5.98 4.67 -16.92
C LYS A 289 7.26 5.49 -16.81
N PHE A 290 7.32 6.41 -15.85
CA PHE A 290 8.47 7.29 -15.67
C PHE A 290 9.46 6.81 -14.62
N GLN A 291 9.36 5.56 -14.16
CA GLN A 291 10.32 4.91 -13.25
C GLN A 291 10.66 5.79 -12.03
N GLY A 292 9.65 6.45 -11.45
CA GLY A 292 9.84 7.32 -10.28
C GLY A 292 10.47 8.69 -10.55
N LYS A 293 10.61 9.12 -11.81
CA LYS A 293 11.09 10.49 -12.13
C LYS A 293 10.20 11.59 -11.56
N TYR A 294 8.90 11.31 -11.43
CA TYR A 294 7.93 12.20 -10.83
C TYR A 294 7.40 11.57 -9.55
N GLU A 295 7.30 12.37 -8.49
CA GLU A 295 6.74 11.95 -7.20
C GLU A 295 5.38 12.64 -7.04
N VAL A 296 4.35 11.90 -6.64
CA VAL A 296 3.06 12.47 -6.19
C VAL A 296 3.05 12.36 -4.68
N SER A 297 2.75 13.47 -4.00
CA SER A 297 2.62 13.47 -2.55
C SER A 297 1.40 12.67 -2.15
N ASP A 298 1.57 11.81 -1.15
CA ASP A 298 0.48 11.14 -0.43
C ASP A 298 -0.36 12.11 0.40
N ARG A 299 0.11 13.35 0.58
CA ARG A 299 -0.65 14.45 1.17
C ARG A 299 -1.41 15.19 0.08
N VAL A 300 -2.70 15.38 0.32
CA VAL A 300 -3.63 16.09 -0.56
C VAL A 300 -4.31 17.23 0.19
N ILE A 301 -4.84 18.18 -0.57
CA ILE A 301 -5.56 19.34 -0.03
C ILE A 301 -7.01 19.27 -0.49
N PHE A 302 -7.95 19.34 0.43
CA PHE A 302 -9.37 19.47 0.14
C PHE A 302 -9.81 20.90 0.42
N ASN A 303 -10.32 21.60 -0.60
CA ASN A 303 -10.98 22.88 -0.43
C ASN A 303 -12.48 22.61 -0.20
N LEU A 304 -12.91 22.75 1.05
CA LEU A 304 -14.28 22.57 1.51
C LEU A 304 -14.91 23.93 1.84
N GLU A 305 -16.22 23.95 2.17
CA GLU A 305 -16.93 25.19 2.51
C GLU A 305 -16.36 25.91 3.73
N ASP A 306 -15.77 25.17 4.68
CA ASP A 306 -15.17 25.69 5.91
C ASP A 306 -13.66 25.99 5.79
N GLY A 307 -13.04 25.68 4.63
CA GLY A 307 -11.66 26.03 4.33
C GLY A 307 -10.86 24.90 3.69
N ALA A 308 -9.55 25.11 3.61
CA ALA A 308 -8.60 24.13 3.09
C ALA A 308 -8.15 23.16 4.19
N HIS A 309 -8.31 21.87 3.95
CA HIS A 309 -7.90 20.79 4.85
C HIS A 309 -6.79 19.97 4.19
N SER A 310 -5.68 19.77 4.92
CA SER A 310 -4.60 18.90 4.46
C SER A 310 -4.72 17.54 5.13
N VAL A 311 -4.81 16.50 4.30
CA VAL A 311 -4.99 15.11 4.75
C VAL A 311 -4.06 14.19 3.98
N TYR A 312 -3.85 12.98 4.48
CA TYR A 312 -3.15 11.94 3.75
C TYR A 312 -4.16 11.02 3.07
N VAL A 313 -3.86 10.63 1.82
CA VAL A 313 -4.71 9.76 1.00
C VAL A 313 -5.06 8.47 1.73
N SER A 314 -4.11 7.90 2.48
CA SER A 314 -4.33 6.67 3.27
C SER A 314 -5.38 6.83 4.36
N GLN A 315 -5.70 8.05 4.81
CA GLN A 315 -6.75 8.28 5.81
C GLN A 315 -8.17 8.18 5.22
N LEU A 316 -8.32 8.34 3.91
CA LEU A 316 -9.60 8.36 3.22
C LEU A 316 -10.19 6.94 3.15
N LEU A 317 -11.41 6.76 3.65
CA LEU A 317 -12.04 5.45 3.80
C LEU A 317 -12.23 4.70 2.49
N ASP A 318 -12.56 5.42 1.42
CA ASP A 318 -13.00 4.85 0.14
C ASP A 318 -11.90 4.87 -0.93
N TYR A 319 -10.77 5.56 -0.71
CA TYR A 319 -9.72 5.73 -1.73
C TYR A 319 -9.08 4.41 -2.17
N ASP A 320 -8.56 3.62 -1.23
CA ASP A 320 -7.95 2.29 -1.52
C ASP A 320 -8.97 1.33 -2.18
N LYS A 321 -10.24 1.41 -1.78
CA LYS A 321 -11.32 0.60 -2.37
C LYS A 321 -11.61 1.02 -3.80
N LEU A 322 -11.65 2.33 -4.08
CA LEU A 322 -11.84 2.87 -5.42
C LEU A 322 -10.66 2.55 -6.33
N ASP A 323 -9.43 2.61 -5.79
CA ASP A 323 -8.21 2.25 -6.49
C ASP A 323 -8.24 0.79 -6.95
N GLN A 324 -8.42 -0.15 -6.01
CA GLN A 324 -8.57 -1.57 -6.34
C GLN A 324 -9.71 -1.82 -7.32
N CYS A 325 -10.86 -1.14 -7.12
CA CYS A 325 -12.03 -1.30 -7.97
C CYS A 325 -11.79 -0.86 -9.41
N ILE A 326 -11.18 0.31 -9.64
CA ILE A 326 -10.93 0.79 -11.00
C ILE A 326 -9.87 -0.05 -11.70
N CYS A 327 -8.81 -0.45 -10.99
CA CYS A 327 -7.80 -1.38 -11.53
C CYS A 327 -8.44 -2.70 -11.98
N ASP A 328 -9.31 -3.28 -11.15
CA ASP A 328 -10.04 -4.50 -11.48
C ASP A 328 -10.96 -4.33 -12.71
N ILE A 329 -11.73 -3.24 -12.76
CA ILE A 329 -12.63 -2.92 -13.89
C ILE A 329 -11.84 -2.84 -15.21
N LEU A 330 -10.71 -2.15 -15.19
CA LEU A 330 -9.84 -1.97 -16.35
C LEU A 330 -9.17 -3.28 -16.75
N GLN A 331 -8.61 -4.02 -15.80
CA GLN A 331 -7.91 -5.30 -16.06
C GLN A 331 -8.87 -6.36 -16.60
N LYS A 332 -10.07 -6.49 -16.01
CA LYS A 332 -11.09 -7.45 -16.43
C LYS A 332 -11.85 -7.00 -17.68
N ARG A 333 -11.61 -5.77 -18.17
CA ARG A 333 -12.33 -5.16 -19.30
C ARG A 333 -13.84 -5.23 -19.13
N VAL A 334 -14.35 -4.86 -17.96
CA VAL A 334 -15.79 -4.92 -17.62
C VAL A 334 -16.64 -4.12 -18.61
N LEU A 335 -16.07 -3.08 -19.24
CA LEU A 335 -16.72 -2.23 -20.24
C LEU A 335 -16.44 -2.68 -21.70
N GLY A 336 -15.84 -3.84 -21.91
CA GLY A 336 -15.57 -4.40 -23.24
C GLY A 336 -14.47 -3.65 -23.99
N ASP A 337 -14.61 -3.55 -25.32
CA ASP A 337 -13.59 -2.98 -26.22
C ASP A 337 -13.29 -1.50 -25.94
N GLU A 338 -14.23 -0.78 -25.33
CA GLU A 338 -14.11 0.65 -25.01
C GLU A 338 -13.28 0.93 -23.74
N THR A 339 -12.82 -0.11 -23.04
CA THR A 339 -12.07 0.03 -21.77
C THR A 339 -10.80 0.86 -21.93
N ASN A 340 -10.08 0.71 -23.06
CA ASN A 340 -8.86 1.46 -23.32
C ASN A 340 -9.14 2.95 -23.58
N ASP A 341 -10.20 3.25 -24.34
CA ASP A 341 -10.56 4.63 -24.67
C ASP A 341 -10.98 5.38 -23.39
N LEU A 342 -11.79 4.74 -22.54
CA LEU A 342 -12.14 5.27 -21.22
C LEU A 342 -10.90 5.60 -20.39
N TYR A 343 -9.92 4.68 -20.36
CA TYR A 343 -8.70 4.90 -19.60
C TYR A 343 -7.96 6.16 -20.08
N PHE A 344 -7.85 6.38 -21.39
CA PHE A 344 -7.25 7.61 -21.92
C PHE A 344 -8.09 8.86 -21.67
N GLU A 345 -9.42 8.76 -21.68
CA GLU A 345 -10.34 9.85 -21.33
C GLU A 345 -10.14 10.29 -19.86
N LEU A 346 -10.03 9.32 -18.93
CA LEU A 346 -9.72 9.58 -17.52
C LEU A 346 -8.35 10.26 -17.37
N LEU A 347 -7.32 9.75 -18.05
CA LEU A 347 -5.99 10.36 -18.03
C LEU A 347 -5.98 11.79 -18.58
N GLY A 348 -6.79 12.07 -19.60
CA GLY A 348 -6.95 13.42 -20.17
C GLY A 348 -7.60 14.41 -19.19
N CYS A 349 -8.42 13.92 -18.26
CA CYS A 349 -9.07 14.75 -17.25
C CYS A 349 -8.15 15.03 -16.04
N SER A 350 -7.23 14.11 -15.72
CA SER A 350 -6.31 14.22 -14.59
C SER A 350 -5.47 15.50 -14.59
N SER A 351 -5.36 16.10 -13.40
CA SER A 351 -4.49 17.23 -13.09
C SER A 351 -3.02 16.79 -13.04
N ILE A 352 -2.73 15.58 -12.54
CA ILE A 352 -1.38 15.00 -12.53
C ILE A 352 -0.83 14.89 -13.96
N THR A 353 -1.60 14.34 -14.90
CA THR A 353 -1.18 14.21 -16.31
C THR A 353 -0.87 15.58 -16.93
N LYS A 354 -1.73 16.58 -16.68
CA LYS A 354 -1.54 17.95 -17.17
C LYS A 354 -0.27 18.59 -16.59
N LEU A 355 -0.04 18.44 -15.29
CA LEU A 355 1.14 18.98 -14.62
C LEU A 355 2.43 18.35 -15.13
N ILE A 356 2.43 17.04 -15.40
CA ILE A 356 3.60 16.35 -15.96
C ILE A 356 3.91 16.83 -17.37
N ALA A 357 2.88 17.02 -18.21
CA ALA A 357 3.06 17.62 -19.53
C ALA A 357 3.67 19.04 -19.43
N GLU A 358 3.24 19.85 -18.46
CA GLU A 358 3.84 21.16 -18.22
C GLU A 358 5.30 21.11 -17.78
N VAL A 359 5.62 20.22 -16.84
CA VAL A 359 6.99 19.99 -16.34
C VAL A 359 7.92 19.59 -17.49
N GLN A 360 7.45 18.70 -18.38
CA GLN A 360 8.18 18.30 -19.58
C GLN A 360 8.35 19.47 -20.56
N ASN A 361 7.28 20.21 -20.87
CA ASN A 361 7.33 21.35 -21.77
C ASN A 361 8.28 22.46 -21.29
N LYS A 362 8.37 22.65 -19.96
CA LYS A 362 9.24 23.65 -19.33
C LYS A 362 10.65 23.12 -19.02
N ASN A 363 10.96 21.85 -19.32
CA ASN A 363 12.23 21.19 -19.00
C ASN A 363 12.68 21.33 -17.54
N ILE A 364 11.73 21.31 -16.60
CA ILE A 364 12.04 21.46 -15.17
C ILE A 364 12.82 20.21 -14.72
N GLN A 365 14.01 20.46 -14.15
CA GLN A 365 14.82 19.42 -13.51
C GLN A 365 14.36 19.24 -12.07
N ASP A 366 14.34 17.99 -11.60
CA ASP A 366 14.02 17.61 -10.21
C ASP A 366 12.76 18.29 -9.66
N PRO A 367 11.59 18.08 -10.30
CA PRO A 367 10.35 18.67 -9.83
C PRO A 367 10.04 18.20 -8.41
N LYS A 368 9.56 19.13 -7.58
CA LYS A 368 9.04 18.80 -6.25
C LYS A 368 7.86 17.83 -6.37
N PRO A 369 7.58 17.02 -5.33
CA PRO A 369 6.41 16.15 -5.32
C PRO A 369 5.11 16.91 -5.60
N PHE A 370 4.26 16.36 -6.46
CA PHE A 370 3.00 16.98 -6.85
C PHE A 370 1.95 16.78 -5.75
N THR A 371 1.39 17.89 -5.25
CA THR A 371 0.28 17.85 -4.29
C THR A 371 -1.03 18.06 -5.03
N VAL A 372 -1.95 17.10 -4.95
CA VAL A 372 -3.27 17.21 -5.57
C VAL A 372 -4.18 18.07 -4.67
N CYS A 373 -4.91 19.00 -5.30
CA CYS A 373 -5.88 19.85 -4.63
C CYS A 373 -7.28 19.54 -5.16
N TYR A 374 -8.14 19.00 -4.31
CA TYR A 374 -9.53 18.68 -4.63
C TYR A 374 -10.45 19.83 -4.23
N ASN A 375 -11.20 20.35 -5.20
CA ASN A 375 -12.25 21.34 -4.95
C ASN A 375 -13.58 20.59 -4.90
N MET A 376 -13.99 20.21 -3.70
CA MET A 376 -15.14 19.33 -3.53
C MET A 376 -16.46 20.09 -3.59
N GLY A 377 -17.48 19.43 -4.14
CA GLY A 377 -18.83 19.98 -4.22
C GLY A 377 -19.54 20.03 -2.86
N LYS A 378 -20.72 20.68 -2.84
CA LYS A 378 -21.57 20.74 -1.66
C LYS A 378 -21.95 19.35 -1.17
N GLY A 379 -21.87 19.13 0.15
CA GLY A 379 -22.26 17.87 0.78
C GLY A 379 -21.15 16.81 0.82
N PHE A 380 -19.97 17.08 0.28
CA PHE A 380 -18.80 16.26 0.55
C PHE A 380 -18.37 16.42 2.02
N VAL A 381 -18.03 15.30 2.65
CA VAL A 381 -17.45 15.26 3.99
C VAL A 381 -16.25 14.32 3.96
N LEU A 382 -15.17 14.69 4.65
CA LEU A 382 -14.03 13.81 4.86
C LEU A 382 -14.50 12.60 5.69
N ARG A 383 -14.15 11.39 5.26
CA ARG A 383 -14.47 10.16 5.98
C ARG A 383 -13.46 9.05 5.74
#